data_AF-A0A950VT23-F1
#
_entry.id   AF-A0A950VT23-F1
#
_cell.length_a   1.000
_cell.length_b   1.000
_cell.length_c   1.000
_cell.angle_alpha   90.00
_cell.angle_beta   90.00
_cell.angle_gamma   90.00
#
_symmetry.space_group_name_H-M   'P 1'
#
loop_
_entity.id
_entity.type
_entity.pdbx_description
1 polymer ?
#
loop_
_entity_poly.entity_id
_entity_poly.type
_entity_poly.pdbx_seq_one_letter_code
_entity_poly.pdbx_strand_id
1 'polypeptide(L)'
;MDRLQRLQDETLGAQAVRNLYAEERLSDANWLALIAALVAQPSMDVGAIKLCVIHAMRHIWNMTPFPGGIALGVPTKIPYGRASSSEAFARLVSRSPGGTSASTLLKALRRQMLYDLKALKAQWKGRPLGLFPMWATFELGSADPFRHSHTFATADDVRACLGLPPETGPVVSFIYELPAAVSPHYPTIIEAYAADSWNYYFMPSNTNLAGKTLPWNRTPALDTHHEVVHQVVTADQLVTVPKEIW
;
A
#
# COMPACT_ATOMS: atom_id res chain seq x y z
N MET A 1 -22.58 13.08 7.25
CA MET A 1 -21.62 13.07 6.12
C MET A 1 -22.00 14.17 5.18
N ASP A 2 -21.15 15.18 5.15
CA ASP A 2 -21.50 16.58 4.93
C ASP A 2 -21.05 17.03 3.54
N ARG A 3 -21.69 18.04 2.97
CA ARG A 3 -21.49 18.51 1.57
C ARG A 3 -20.02 18.71 1.16
N LEU A 4 -19.16 19.04 2.13
CA LEU A 4 -17.71 19.20 1.97
C LEU A 4 -16.99 17.91 1.60
N GLN A 5 -17.41 16.77 2.16
CA GLN A 5 -16.79 15.47 1.88
C GLN A 5 -17.07 15.05 0.43
N ARG A 6 -18.28 15.30 -0.07
CA ARG A 6 -18.61 15.07 -1.50
C ARG A 6 -17.78 15.93 -2.44
N LEU A 7 -17.62 17.23 -2.11
CA LEU A 7 -16.79 18.13 -2.91
C LEU A 7 -15.31 17.71 -2.91
N GLN A 8 -14.79 17.24 -1.77
CA GLN A 8 -13.44 16.69 -1.67
C GLN A 8 -13.30 15.42 -2.53
N ASP A 9 -14.24 14.49 -2.43
CA ASP A 9 -14.26 13.25 -3.23
C ASP A 9 -14.35 13.54 -4.73
N GLU A 10 -15.18 14.51 -5.16
CA GLU A 10 -15.29 14.95 -6.55
C GLU A 10 -13.96 15.55 -7.07
N THR A 11 -13.28 16.34 -6.25
CA THR A 11 -11.99 16.97 -6.61
C THR A 11 -10.87 15.93 -6.69
N LEU A 12 -10.84 14.97 -5.76
CA LEU A 12 -9.89 13.85 -5.76
C LEU A 12 -10.15 12.90 -6.94
N GLY A 13 -11.41 12.64 -7.28
CA GLY A 13 -11.78 11.89 -8.47
C GLY A 13 -11.28 12.54 -9.76
N ALA A 14 -11.47 13.85 -9.92
CA ALA A 14 -10.93 14.60 -11.06
C ALA A 14 -9.40 14.55 -11.12
N GLN A 15 -8.71 14.63 -9.98
CA GLN A 15 -7.25 14.46 -9.93
C GLN A 15 -6.82 13.05 -10.34
N ALA A 16 -7.53 12.01 -9.90
CA ALA A 16 -7.22 10.64 -10.25
C ALA A 16 -7.36 10.39 -11.75
N VAL A 17 -8.37 10.97 -12.39
CA VAL A 17 -8.50 10.95 -13.85
C VAL A 17 -7.32 11.63 -14.53
N ARG A 18 -6.91 12.82 -14.09
CA ARG A 18 -5.73 13.51 -14.65
C ARG A 18 -4.45 12.68 -14.51
N ASN A 19 -4.27 12.04 -13.35
CA ASN A 19 -3.13 11.17 -13.09
C ASN A 19 -3.11 9.95 -14.03
N LEU A 20 -4.27 9.34 -14.30
CA LEU A 20 -4.38 8.23 -15.26
C LEU A 20 -3.99 8.69 -16.67
N TYR A 21 -4.47 9.85 -17.11
CA TYR A 21 -4.10 10.41 -18.42
C TYR A 21 -2.61 10.73 -18.55
N ALA A 22 -1.95 11.10 -17.46
CA ALA A 22 -0.52 11.44 -17.44
C ALA A 22 0.40 10.20 -17.34
N GLU A 23 -0.16 8.99 -17.20
CA GLU A 23 0.64 7.78 -17.01
C GLU A 23 1.09 7.18 -18.34
N GLU A 24 2.31 7.51 -18.74
CA GLU A 24 2.93 7.12 -20.00
C GLU A 24 3.39 5.65 -20.03
N ARG A 25 3.47 4.96 -18.88
CA ARG A 25 3.99 3.57 -18.81
C ARG A 25 2.94 2.51 -19.10
N LEU A 26 1.69 2.90 -19.32
CA LEU A 26 0.62 1.97 -19.70
C LEU A 26 0.81 1.45 -21.12
N SER A 27 0.74 0.14 -21.28
CA SER A 27 0.59 -0.45 -22.62
C SER A 27 -0.77 -0.10 -23.24
N ASP A 28 -0.80 -0.01 -24.56
CA ASP A 28 -2.04 0.22 -25.34
C ASP A 28 -3.13 -0.82 -24.99
N ALA A 29 -2.75 -2.08 -24.76
CA ALA A 29 -3.68 -3.14 -24.39
C ALA A 29 -4.42 -2.84 -23.07
N ASN A 30 -3.71 -2.27 -22.10
CA ASN A 30 -4.30 -1.90 -20.80
C ASN A 30 -5.23 -0.69 -20.95
N TRP A 31 -4.84 0.29 -21.78
CA TRP A 31 -5.70 1.42 -22.12
C TRP A 31 -6.99 0.97 -22.80
N LEU A 32 -6.90 0.07 -23.78
CA LEU A 32 -8.06 -0.49 -24.46
C LEU A 32 -8.97 -1.26 -23.48
N ALA A 33 -8.41 -2.06 -22.58
CA ALA A 33 -9.18 -2.77 -21.56
C ALA A 33 -9.91 -1.81 -20.61
N LEU A 34 -9.26 -0.72 -20.19
CA LEU A 34 -9.88 0.31 -19.35
C LEU A 34 -11.01 1.03 -20.09
N ILE A 35 -10.76 1.47 -21.33
CA ILE A 35 -11.76 2.16 -22.15
C ILE A 35 -12.96 1.23 -22.37
N ALA A 36 -12.75 -0.03 -22.72
CA ALA A 36 -13.82 -1.01 -22.89
C ALA A 36 -14.64 -1.20 -21.60
N ALA A 37 -13.98 -1.30 -20.44
CA ALA A 37 -14.65 -1.43 -19.16
C ALA A 37 -15.50 -0.20 -18.82
N LEU A 38 -14.98 1.01 -19.10
CA LEU A 38 -15.69 2.28 -18.88
C LEU A 38 -16.90 2.41 -19.81
N VAL A 39 -16.75 2.13 -21.10
CA VAL A 39 -17.85 2.20 -22.09
C VAL A 39 -18.98 1.22 -21.74
N ALA A 40 -18.66 0.08 -21.13
CA ALA A 40 -19.63 -0.92 -20.73
C ALA A 40 -20.45 -0.54 -19.48
N GLN A 41 -20.09 0.52 -18.74
CA GLN A 41 -20.84 0.90 -17.55
C GLN A 41 -22.11 1.68 -17.91
N PRO A 42 -23.26 1.34 -17.29
CA PRO A 42 -24.52 2.04 -17.50
C PRO A 42 -24.54 3.45 -16.90
N SER A 43 -23.65 3.73 -15.94
CA SER A 43 -23.48 5.06 -15.33
C SER A 43 -22.01 5.31 -14.96
N MET A 44 -21.55 6.56 -15.12
CA MET A 44 -20.19 7.01 -14.81
C MET A 44 -20.15 7.74 -13.47
N ASP A 45 -20.11 7.00 -12.37
CA ASP A 45 -19.77 7.54 -11.04
C ASP A 45 -18.36 7.10 -10.62
N VAL A 46 -17.84 7.70 -9.53
CA VAL A 46 -16.49 7.42 -9.00
C VAL A 46 -16.33 5.94 -8.63
N GLY A 47 -17.38 5.28 -8.13
CA GLY A 47 -17.37 3.86 -7.80
C GLY A 47 -17.28 2.97 -9.04
N ALA A 48 -18.00 3.32 -10.11
CA ALA A 48 -17.94 2.62 -11.39
C ALA A 48 -16.56 2.77 -12.04
N ILE A 49 -16.00 3.98 -12.05
CA ILE A 49 -14.61 4.24 -12.51
C ILE A 49 -13.62 3.42 -11.66
N LYS A 50 -13.83 3.39 -10.33
CA LYS A 50 -13.06 2.57 -9.40
C LYS A 50 -12.98 1.12 -9.83
N LEU A 51 -14.14 0.51 -10.03
CA LEU A 51 -14.24 -0.88 -10.44
C LEU A 51 -13.63 -1.10 -11.82
N CYS A 52 -13.81 -0.19 -12.78
CA CYS A 52 -13.25 -0.34 -14.12
C CYS A 52 -11.72 -0.35 -14.12
N VAL A 53 -11.05 0.56 -13.41
CA VAL A 53 -9.59 0.55 -13.31
C VAL A 53 -9.12 -0.70 -12.59
N ILE A 54 -9.73 -1.05 -11.45
CA ILE A 54 -9.38 -2.28 -10.73
C ILE A 54 -9.50 -3.48 -11.67
N HIS A 55 -10.62 -3.65 -12.37
CA HIS A 55 -10.83 -4.80 -13.24
C HIS A 55 -9.88 -4.82 -14.44
N ALA A 56 -9.75 -3.71 -15.17
CA ALA A 56 -8.88 -3.61 -16.34
C ALA A 56 -7.40 -3.83 -16.00
N MET A 57 -6.99 -3.41 -14.81
CA MET A 57 -5.58 -3.42 -14.40
C MET A 57 -5.23 -4.60 -13.48
N ARG A 58 -6.21 -5.30 -12.90
CA ARG A 58 -5.99 -6.49 -12.05
C ARG A 58 -5.31 -7.63 -12.80
N HIS A 59 -5.38 -7.66 -14.13
CA HIS A 59 -4.64 -8.63 -14.93
C HIS A 59 -3.12 -8.36 -14.90
N ILE A 60 -2.72 -7.09 -14.92
CA ILE A 60 -1.33 -6.64 -14.73
C ILE A 60 -0.88 -6.94 -13.31
N TRP A 61 -1.79 -6.76 -12.34
CA TRP A 61 -1.61 -7.13 -10.94
C TRP A 61 -1.36 -8.62 -10.72
N ASN A 62 -1.78 -9.49 -11.65
CA ASN A 62 -1.66 -10.95 -11.55
C ASN A 62 -0.56 -11.55 -12.42
N MET A 63 0.07 -10.77 -13.31
CA MET A 63 0.99 -11.30 -14.31
C MET A 63 2.39 -10.72 -14.16
N THR A 64 3.26 -11.49 -13.48
CA THR A 64 4.73 -11.42 -13.60
C THR A 64 5.32 -10.11 -13.03
N PRO A 65 6.53 -10.11 -12.44
CA PRO A 65 7.21 -8.85 -12.12
C PRO A 65 7.18 -7.94 -13.35
N PHE A 66 6.73 -6.70 -13.16
CA PHE A 66 6.73 -5.68 -14.22
C PHE A 66 8.10 -5.74 -14.91
N PRO A 67 8.15 -5.85 -16.25
CA PRO A 67 9.42 -5.98 -16.98
C PRO A 67 10.29 -4.70 -16.91
N GLY A 68 9.83 -3.66 -16.22
CA GLY A 68 10.64 -2.50 -15.86
C GLY A 68 11.54 -2.83 -14.68
N GLY A 69 12.81 -3.10 -14.97
CA GLY A 69 13.84 -3.42 -14.00
C GLY A 69 13.96 -2.41 -12.86
N ILE A 70 14.75 -2.78 -11.85
CA ILE A 70 15.14 -1.97 -10.68
C ILE A 70 15.12 -0.50 -11.06
N ALA A 71 14.12 0.24 -10.56
CA ALA A 71 14.12 1.68 -10.78
C ALA A 71 15.45 2.21 -10.22
N LEU A 72 16.29 2.78 -11.09
CA LEU A 72 17.59 3.32 -10.70
C LEU A 72 17.38 4.25 -9.50
N GLY A 73 18.07 3.95 -8.40
CA GLY A 73 17.97 4.73 -7.16
C GLY A 73 17.08 4.14 -6.06
N VAL A 74 16.36 3.03 -6.28
CA VAL A 74 15.67 2.35 -5.17
C VAL A 74 16.69 1.58 -4.29
N PRO A 75 16.79 1.85 -2.98
CA PRO A 75 17.82 1.24 -2.15
C PRO A 75 17.48 -0.21 -1.78
N THR A 76 18.27 -1.19 -2.17
CA THR A 76 17.95 -2.62 -1.91
C THR A 76 18.48 -3.17 -0.59
N LYS A 77 19.32 -2.41 0.12
CA LYS A 77 20.01 -2.85 1.35
C LYS A 77 19.63 -1.98 2.55
N ILE A 78 18.34 -1.73 2.72
CA ILE A 78 17.77 -0.99 3.85
C ILE A 78 16.52 -1.70 4.37
N PRO A 79 16.11 -1.43 5.63
CA PRO A 79 14.81 -1.85 6.13
C PRO A 79 13.65 -1.14 5.42
N TYR A 80 12.58 -1.89 5.20
CA TYR A 80 11.32 -1.45 4.63
C TYR A 80 10.21 -1.55 5.66
N GLY A 81 9.24 -0.64 5.55
CA GLY A 81 8.10 -0.52 6.45
C GLY A 81 6.79 -0.80 5.72
N ARG A 82 5.86 -1.50 6.37
CA ARG A 82 4.46 -1.58 5.94
C ARG A 82 3.55 -1.34 7.13
N ALA A 83 2.45 -0.64 6.90
CA ALA A 83 1.38 -0.48 7.88
C ALA A 83 0.07 -1.07 7.33
N SER A 84 -0.76 -1.63 8.20
CA SER A 84 -2.07 -2.17 7.86
C SER A 84 -2.98 -2.12 9.08
N SER A 85 -4.30 -1.98 8.89
CA SER A 85 -5.22 -2.25 10.01
C SER A 85 -5.09 -3.69 10.48
N SER A 86 -5.29 -3.91 11.79
CA SER A 86 -5.26 -5.24 12.41
C SER A 86 -6.24 -6.20 11.73
N GLU A 87 -7.42 -5.70 11.34
CA GLU A 87 -8.45 -6.43 10.61
C GLU A 87 -7.99 -6.82 9.20
N ALA A 88 -7.37 -5.89 8.46
CA ALA A 88 -6.86 -6.18 7.13
C ALA A 88 -5.72 -7.23 7.18
N PHE A 89 -4.81 -7.12 8.14
CA PHE A 89 -3.77 -8.12 8.35
C PHE A 89 -4.37 -9.48 8.74
N ALA A 90 -5.35 -9.50 9.65
CA ALA A 90 -6.00 -10.74 10.06
C ALA A 90 -6.72 -11.43 8.90
N ARG A 91 -7.40 -10.65 8.04
CA ARG A 91 -8.03 -11.16 6.81
C ARG A 91 -6.98 -11.72 5.85
N LEU A 92 -5.87 -11.03 5.64
CA LEU A 92 -4.77 -11.47 4.77
C LEU A 92 -4.27 -12.85 5.20
N VAL A 93 -3.88 -12.99 6.46
CA VAL A 93 -3.32 -14.24 6.99
C VAL A 93 -4.36 -15.37 6.97
N SER A 94 -5.64 -15.07 7.23
CA SER A 94 -6.70 -16.09 7.20
C SER A 94 -6.94 -16.70 5.82
N ARG A 95 -6.54 -16.00 4.74
CA ARG A 95 -6.63 -16.49 3.35
C ARG A 95 -5.40 -17.31 2.93
N SER A 96 -4.36 -17.35 3.76
CA SER A 96 -3.16 -18.13 3.47
C SER A 96 -3.39 -19.62 3.75
N PRO A 97 -2.68 -20.54 3.07
CA PRO A 97 -2.79 -21.98 3.32
C PRO A 97 -2.59 -22.32 4.81
N GLY A 98 -3.52 -23.08 5.41
CA GLY A 98 -3.51 -23.38 6.86
C GLY A 98 -4.00 -22.23 7.75
N GLY A 99 -4.68 -21.24 7.17
CA GLY A 99 -5.17 -20.04 7.85
C GLY A 99 -6.13 -20.33 9.01
N THR A 100 -5.89 -19.67 10.14
CA THR A 100 -6.87 -19.54 11.23
C THR A 100 -7.91 -18.50 10.85
N SER A 101 -9.14 -18.59 11.36
CA SER A 101 -10.16 -17.57 11.09
C SER A 101 -9.68 -16.17 11.49
N ALA A 102 -10.03 -15.16 10.69
CA ALA A 102 -9.59 -13.77 10.93
C ALA A 102 -9.97 -13.27 12.33
N SER A 103 -11.14 -13.66 12.84
CA SER A 103 -11.59 -13.29 14.20
C SER A 103 -10.73 -13.89 15.31
N THR A 104 -10.27 -15.13 15.15
CA THR A 104 -9.36 -15.79 16.10
C THR A 104 -7.99 -15.14 16.06
N LEU A 105 -7.50 -14.84 14.85
CA LEU A 105 -6.20 -14.18 14.67
C LEU A 105 -6.21 -12.78 15.26
N LEU A 106 -7.28 -11.99 15.04
CA LEU A 106 -7.42 -10.64 15.61
C LEU A 106 -7.37 -10.66 17.14
N LYS A 107 -8.07 -11.61 17.78
CA LYS A 107 -8.02 -11.81 19.24
C LYS A 107 -6.62 -12.22 19.73
N ALA A 108 -5.90 -13.00 18.93
CA ALA A 108 -4.57 -13.48 19.28
C ALA A 108 -3.45 -12.46 18.99
N LEU A 109 -3.68 -11.52 18.06
CA LEU A 109 -2.67 -10.63 17.50
C LEU A 109 -1.94 -9.84 18.58
N ARG A 110 -2.67 -9.19 19.49
CA ARG A 110 -2.08 -8.44 20.62
C ARG A 110 -1.18 -9.30 21.49
N ARG A 111 -1.60 -10.52 21.80
CA ARG A 111 -0.80 -11.46 22.58
C ARG A 111 0.44 -11.93 21.81
N GLN A 112 0.32 -12.16 20.50
CA GLN A 112 1.44 -12.56 19.66
C GLN A 112 2.49 -11.45 19.52
N MET A 113 2.07 -10.19 19.50
CA MET A 113 2.99 -9.04 19.50
C MET A 113 3.77 -8.87 20.82
N LEU A 114 3.44 -9.61 21.88
CA LEU A 114 4.24 -9.67 23.11
C LEU A 114 5.37 -10.70 23.03
N TYR A 115 5.40 -11.52 21.99
CA TYR A 115 6.47 -12.50 21.81
C TYR A 115 7.75 -11.83 21.36
N ASP A 116 8.90 -12.41 21.71
CA ASP A 116 10.16 -12.01 21.10
C ASP A 116 10.14 -12.28 19.59
N LEU A 117 11.03 -11.60 18.86
CA LEU A 117 11.08 -11.68 17.40
C LEU A 117 11.30 -13.12 16.91
N LYS A 118 12.07 -13.95 17.62
CA LYS A 118 12.38 -15.31 17.21
C LYS A 118 11.15 -16.21 17.33
N ALA A 119 10.44 -16.13 18.45
CA ALA A 119 9.20 -16.86 18.68
C ALA A 119 8.10 -16.42 17.69
N LEU A 120 8.00 -15.12 17.44
CA LEU A 120 7.06 -14.57 16.47
C LEU A 120 7.33 -15.09 15.05
N LYS A 121 8.58 -15.03 14.58
CA LYS A 121 8.97 -15.59 13.28
C LYS A 121 8.65 -17.07 13.18
N ALA A 122 8.91 -17.86 14.22
CA ALA A 122 8.59 -19.28 14.23
C ALA A 122 7.08 -19.52 14.10
N GLN A 123 6.25 -18.76 14.82
CA GLN A 123 4.80 -18.92 14.78
C GLN A 123 4.17 -18.40 13.48
N TRP A 124 4.77 -17.36 12.89
CA TRP A 124 4.27 -16.71 11.68
C TRP A 124 5.01 -17.13 10.41
N LYS A 125 5.87 -18.15 10.51
CA LYS A 125 6.67 -18.64 9.38
C LYS A 125 5.81 -18.85 8.14
N GLY A 126 6.27 -18.33 7.01
CA GLY A 126 5.57 -18.42 5.73
C GLY A 126 4.29 -17.58 5.61
N ARG A 127 3.84 -16.89 6.66
CA ARG A 127 2.68 -15.99 6.56
C ARG A 127 3.07 -14.74 5.78
N PRO A 128 2.26 -14.30 4.80
CA PRO A 128 2.54 -13.10 4.05
C PRO A 128 2.38 -11.86 4.94
N LEU A 129 3.32 -10.92 4.84
CA LEU A 129 3.18 -9.58 5.43
C LEU A 129 2.28 -8.67 4.58
N GLY A 130 2.00 -9.08 3.34
CA GLY A 130 1.24 -8.30 2.39
C GLY A 130 0.60 -9.11 1.27
N LEU A 131 -0.17 -8.40 0.44
CA LEU A 131 -0.64 -8.92 -0.84
C LEU A 131 0.42 -8.70 -1.92
N PHE A 132 0.31 -9.47 -3.01
CA PHE A 132 1.08 -9.23 -4.22
C PHE A 132 0.42 -8.08 -4.99
N PRO A 133 1.21 -7.22 -5.65
CA PRO A 133 2.37 -6.50 -5.12
C PRO A 133 2.10 -5.83 -3.75
N MET A 134 3.15 -5.73 -2.95
CA MET A 134 3.16 -5.17 -1.61
C MET A 134 3.64 -3.74 -1.63
N TRP A 135 2.79 -2.82 -1.17
CA TRP A 135 3.14 -1.42 -0.93
C TRP A 135 3.94 -1.28 0.35
N ALA A 136 5.03 -0.52 0.31
CA ALA A 136 5.95 -0.33 1.42
C ALA A 136 6.56 1.07 1.42
N THR A 137 6.91 1.57 2.60
CA THR A 137 7.67 2.82 2.78
C THR A 137 9.12 2.53 3.16
N PHE A 138 10.02 3.48 2.91
CA PHE A 138 11.42 3.41 3.30
C PHE A 138 11.99 4.81 3.56
N GLU A 139 13.14 4.84 4.22
CA GLU A 139 13.83 6.09 4.56
C GLU A 139 15.33 6.01 4.22
N LEU A 140 15.85 6.99 3.49
CA LEU A 140 17.27 7.02 3.12
C LEU A 140 18.13 7.40 4.32
N GLY A 141 19.14 6.58 4.63
CA GLY A 141 20.04 6.84 5.75
C GLY A 141 19.43 6.61 7.14
N SER A 142 18.29 5.93 7.22
CA SER A 142 17.63 5.52 8.47
C SER A 142 17.40 4.00 8.49
N ALA A 143 17.56 3.38 9.65
CA ALA A 143 17.15 2.00 9.87
C ALA A 143 15.65 1.87 10.22
N ASP A 144 15.01 2.98 10.59
CA ASP A 144 13.57 3.03 10.84
C ASP A 144 12.88 3.63 9.60
N PRO A 145 12.11 2.84 8.83
CA PRO A 145 11.38 3.31 7.65
C PRO A 145 10.21 4.26 8.01
N PHE A 146 9.90 4.39 9.30
CA PHE A 146 8.95 5.36 9.82
C PHE A 146 9.67 6.53 10.52
N ARG A 147 10.97 6.76 10.35
CA ARG A 147 11.67 7.79 11.16
C ARG A 147 11.13 9.22 11.01
N HIS A 148 10.88 9.70 9.79
CA HIS A 148 10.31 11.06 9.58
C HIS A 148 8.92 11.21 10.20
N SER A 149 8.34 10.11 10.63
CA SER A 149 7.10 10.04 11.36
C SER A 149 7.21 10.30 12.86
N HIS A 150 8.12 11.18 13.29
CA HIS A 150 8.10 11.67 14.67
C HIS A 150 6.74 12.35 15.05
N THR A 151 5.83 12.49 14.08
CA THR A 151 4.42 12.87 14.18
C THR A 151 3.40 11.72 14.20
N PHE A 152 3.77 10.43 14.07
CA PHE A 152 2.84 9.30 14.20
C PHE A 152 2.50 9.01 15.67
N ALA A 153 1.89 9.99 16.32
CA ALA A 153 1.36 9.83 17.67
C ALA A 153 0.13 8.93 17.67
N THR A 154 -0.61 8.89 16.55
CA THR A 154 -1.87 8.16 16.43
C THR A 154 -1.93 7.26 15.21
N ALA A 155 -2.84 6.28 15.23
CA ALA A 155 -3.13 5.44 14.07
C ALA A 155 -3.60 6.27 12.86
N ASP A 156 -4.31 7.38 13.09
CA ASP A 156 -4.77 8.27 12.03
C ASP A 156 -3.62 9.04 11.38
N ASP A 157 -2.58 9.42 12.14
CA ASP A 157 -1.38 10.04 11.56
C ASP A 157 -0.67 9.07 10.61
N VAL A 158 -0.55 7.79 11.01
CA VAL A 158 0.03 6.73 10.17
C VAL A 158 -0.79 6.56 8.90
N ARG A 159 -2.11 6.46 9.04
CA ARG A 159 -3.00 6.29 7.89
C ARG A 159 -2.95 7.47 6.94
N ALA A 160 -2.97 8.69 7.49
CA ALA A 160 -2.92 9.92 6.73
C ALA A 160 -1.63 10.02 5.92
N CYS A 161 -0.48 9.70 6.52
CA CYS A 161 0.81 9.80 5.85
C CYS A 161 1.02 8.71 4.78
N LEU A 162 0.55 7.49 5.03
CA LEU A 162 0.69 6.36 4.10
C LEU A 162 -0.47 6.23 3.11
N GLY A 163 -1.40 7.21 3.09
CA GLY A 163 -2.55 7.18 2.18
C GLY A 163 -3.45 5.96 2.35
N LEU A 164 -3.51 5.39 3.57
CA LEU A 164 -4.42 4.29 3.88
C LEU A 164 -5.88 4.79 3.81
N PRO A 165 -6.89 3.92 3.93
CA PRO A 165 -8.28 4.37 4.10
C PRO A 165 -8.54 4.95 5.50
N PRO A 166 -9.44 5.94 5.66
CA PRO A 166 -9.91 6.43 6.96
C PRO A 166 -10.79 5.40 7.65
N GLU A 167 -10.14 4.47 8.37
CA GLU A 167 -10.76 3.43 9.19
C GLU A 167 -10.56 3.71 10.68
N THR A 168 -11.46 3.21 11.51
CA THR A 168 -11.29 3.24 12.96
C THR A 168 -10.43 2.08 13.45
N GLY A 169 -9.74 2.26 14.57
CA GLY A 169 -9.00 1.22 15.27
C GLY A 169 -7.48 1.28 15.05
N PRO A 170 -6.74 0.26 15.51
CA PRO A 170 -5.29 0.29 15.49
C PRO A 170 -4.71 -0.01 14.11
N VAL A 171 -3.49 0.46 13.90
CA VAL A 171 -2.63 0.11 12.78
C VAL A 171 -1.47 -0.73 13.29
N VAL A 172 -1.15 -1.80 12.58
CA VAL A 172 0.03 -2.63 12.84
C VAL A 172 1.12 -2.27 11.86
N SER A 173 2.29 -1.90 12.38
CA SER A 173 3.49 -1.65 11.58
C SER A 173 4.41 -2.86 11.57
N PHE A 174 4.95 -3.16 10.39
CA PHE A 174 5.88 -4.23 10.13
C PHE A 174 7.16 -3.63 9.55
N ILE A 175 8.32 -3.99 10.12
CA ILE A 175 9.63 -3.60 9.60
C ILE A 175 10.37 -4.88 9.19
N TYR A 176 10.87 -4.93 7.96
CA TYR A 176 11.48 -6.11 7.38
C TYR A 176 12.59 -5.76 6.38
N GLU A 177 13.41 -6.74 6.04
CA GLU A 177 14.39 -6.64 4.95
C GLU A 177 13.88 -7.39 3.72
N LEU A 178 14.22 -6.89 2.52
CA LEU A 178 13.88 -7.60 1.29
C LEU A 178 14.87 -8.75 1.06
N PRO A 179 14.38 -9.97 0.75
CA PRO A 179 15.25 -11.03 0.26
C PRO A 179 15.97 -10.59 -1.01
N ALA A 180 17.20 -11.08 -1.25
CA ALA A 180 17.99 -10.71 -2.42
C ALA A 180 17.31 -11.00 -3.78
N ALA A 181 16.37 -11.96 -3.82
CA ALA A 181 15.59 -12.29 -5.01
C ALA A 181 14.41 -11.32 -5.25
N VAL A 182 14.04 -10.49 -4.28
CA VAL A 182 12.93 -9.55 -4.36
C VAL A 182 13.48 -8.17 -4.71
N SER A 183 13.12 -7.67 -5.89
CA SER A 183 13.47 -6.33 -6.33
C SER A 183 12.31 -5.37 -6.11
N PRO A 184 12.52 -4.26 -5.38
CA PRO A 184 11.55 -3.19 -5.27
C PRO A 184 11.65 -2.20 -6.43
N HIS A 185 10.54 -1.54 -6.75
CA HIS A 185 10.47 -0.45 -7.71
C HIS A 185 9.53 0.65 -7.22
N TYR A 186 9.62 1.84 -7.84
CA TYR A 186 8.70 2.93 -7.50
C TYR A 186 7.31 2.64 -8.06
N PRO A 187 6.25 2.86 -7.26
CA PRO A 187 4.88 2.66 -7.72
C PRO A 187 4.50 3.55 -8.90
N THR A 188 3.65 3.02 -9.76
CA THR A 188 2.94 3.72 -10.84
C THR A 188 1.54 4.15 -10.39
N ILE A 189 0.91 5.03 -11.17
CA ILE A 189 -0.45 5.47 -10.89
C ILE A 189 -1.45 4.29 -10.92
N ILE A 190 -1.23 3.35 -11.82
CA ILE A 190 -2.09 2.16 -11.89
C ILE A 190 -1.91 1.27 -10.70
N GLU A 191 -0.68 1.04 -10.23
CA GLU A 191 -0.47 0.25 -9.03
C GLU A 191 -1.14 0.91 -7.82
N ALA A 192 -1.12 2.23 -7.73
CA ALA A 192 -1.83 2.95 -6.68
C ALA A 192 -3.36 2.76 -6.74
N TYR A 193 -3.93 2.67 -7.95
CA TYR A 193 -5.39 2.66 -8.15
C TYR A 193 -5.99 1.26 -8.30
N ALA A 194 -5.17 0.27 -8.68
CA ALA A 194 -5.56 -1.13 -8.76
C ALA A 194 -5.41 -1.87 -7.42
N ALA A 195 -4.75 -1.26 -6.43
CA ALA A 195 -4.70 -1.77 -5.06
C ALA A 195 -6.10 -1.91 -4.44
N ASP A 196 -6.23 -2.77 -3.43
CA ASP A 196 -7.49 -2.98 -2.69
C ASP A 196 -8.09 -1.66 -2.16
N SER A 197 -7.23 -0.69 -1.84
CA SER A 197 -7.58 0.70 -1.63
C SER A 197 -7.14 1.52 -2.83
N TRP A 198 -8.08 2.13 -3.55
CA TRP A 198 -7.76 3.18 -4.51
C TRP A 198 -7.06 4.31 -3.73
N ASN A 199 -5.74 4.39 -3.84
CA ASN A 199 -4.96 5.35 -3.07
C ASN A 199 -5.05 6.73 -3.75
N TYR A 200 -6.18 7.42 -3.54
CA TYR A 200 -6.44 8.76 -4.10
C TYR A 200 -5.37 9.79 -3.76
N TYR A 201 -4.62 9.55 -2.70
CA TYR A 201 -3.58 10.41 -2.18
C TYR A 201 -2.22 10.19 -2.82
N PHE A 202 -2.05 9.09 -3.57
CA PHE A 202 -0.86 8.86 -4.36
C PHE A 202 -0.76 9.90 -5.48
N MET A 203 0.37 10.61 -5.53
CA MET A 203 0.69 11.54 -6.60
C MET A 203 1.96 11.10 -7.34
N PRO A 204 1.92 11.08 -8.68
CA PRO A 204 3.12 10.86 -9.46
C PRO A 204 4.03 12.07 -9.24
N SER A 205 5.32 11.83 -8.99
CA SER A 205 6.29 12.92 -8.87
C SER A 205 6.49 13.59 -10.23
N ASN A 206 6.58 14.93 -10.22
CA ASN A 206 6.53 15.74 -11.42
C ASN A 206 7.81 15.64 -12.29
N THR A 207 8.88 14.97 -11.83
CA THR A 207 10.18 14.94 -12.53
C THR A 207 11.02 13.73 -12.13
N ASN A 208 11.12 12.71 -12.98
CA ASN A 208 12.18 11.66 -13.00
C ASN A 208 12.56 10.95 -11.67
N LEU A 209 11.74 11.05 -10.64
CA LEU A 209 12.02 10.54 -9.29
C LEU A 209 10.74 9.93 -8.72
N ALA A 210 10.89 8.97 -7.81
CA ALA A 210 9.87 8.23 -7.06
C ALA A 210 8.48 8.89 -6.92
N GLY A 211 7.40 8.12 -7.15
CA GLY A 211 6.05 8.51 -6.72
C GLY A 211 5.98 8.79 -5.22
N LYS A 212 5.12 9.72 -4.81
CA LYS A 212 4.98 10.17 -3.41
C LYS A 212 3.52 10.12 -3.02
N THR A 213 3.21 9.68 -1.81
CA THR A 213 1.87 9.81 -1.24
C THR A 213 1.74 11.14 -0.51
N LEU A 214 0.69 11.91 -0.85
CA LEU A 214 0.35 13.13 -0.12
C LEU A 214 -0.40 12.79 1.17
N PRO A 215 -0.16 13.48 2.28
CA PRO A 215 -0.97 13.32 3.47
C PRO A 215 -2.43 13.73 3.24
N TRP A 216 -3.39 13.01 3.84
CA TRP A 216 -4.84 13.23 3.65
C TRP A 216 -5.29 14.70 3.73
N ASN A 217 -4.74 15.46 4.69
CA ASN A 217 -5.22 16.79 5.02
C ASN A 217 -4.30 17.91 4.54
N ARG A 218 -3.30 17.63 3.68
CA ARG A 218 -2.21 18.58 3.38
C ARG A 218 -1.66 19.23 4.66
N THR A 219 -1.65 18.50 5.78
CA THR A 219 -1.12 19.01 7.03
C THR A 219 0.32 19.42 6.72
N PRO A 220 0.67 20.72 6.77
CA PRO A 220 1.99 21.18 6.29
C PRO A 220 3.16 20.55 7.06
N ALA A 221 2.86 19.93 8.20
CA ALA A 221 3.81 19.25 9.08
C ALA A 221 4.04 17.76 8.75
N LEU A 222 3.31 17.17 7.81
CA LEU A 222 3.53 15.79 7.37
C LEU A 222 4.30 15.81 6.06
N ASP A 223 5.61 15.54 6.15
CA ASP A 223 6.47 15.38 4.97
C ASP A 223 5.99 14.20 4.11
N THR A 224 6.23 14.29 2.80
CA THR A 224 5.92 13.20 1.86
C THR A 224 6.80 11.98 2.15
N HIS A 225 6.19 10.80 2.32
CA HIS A 225 6.95 9.55 2.51
C HIS A 225 7.30 8.90 1.17
N HIS A 226 8.52 8.36 1.11
CA HIS A 226 8.96 7.56 -0.03
C HIS A 226 8.33 6.18 0.03
N GLU A 227 7.81 5.72 -1.10
CA GLU A 227 7.12 4.44 -1.20
C GLU A 227 7.65 3.61 -2.37
N VAL A 228 7.58 2.30 -2.21
CA VAL A 228 7.91 1.30 -3.22
C VAL A 228 6.83 0.24 -3.28
N VAL A 229 6.85 -0.50 -4.37
CA VAL A 229 6.14 -1.75 -4.51
C VAL A 229 7.15 -2.88 -4.73
N HIS A 230 6.85 -4.05 -4.19
CA HIS A 230 7.66 -5.25 -4.38
C HIS A 230 6.80 -6.52 -4.26
N GLN A 231 7.37 -7.69 -4.54
CA GLN A 231 6.66 -8.95 -4.37
C GLN A 231 6.38 -9.25 -2.89
N VAL A 232 5.41 -10.14 -2.61
CA VAL A 232 5.07 -10.54 -1.23
C VAL A 232 6.30 -11.07 -0.51
N VAL A 233 6.52 -10.55 0.70
CA VAL A 233 7.47 -11.10 1.65
C VAL A 233 6.73 -11.77 2.81
N THR A 234 7.39 -12.72 3.47
CA THR A 234 6.84 -13.46 4.61
C THR A 234 7.35 -12.91 5.93
N ALA A 235 6.69 -13.27 7.03
CA ALA A 235 7.06 -12.85 8.37
C ALA A 235 8.48 -13.27 8.80
N ASP A 236 9.10 -14.23 8.09
CA ASP A 236 10.50 -14.61 8.30
C ASP A 236 11.47 -13.45 8.05
N GLN A 237 11.04 -12.46 7.26
CA GLN A 237 11.82 -11.27 6.90
C GLN A 237 11.75 -10.13 7.93
N LEU A 238 10.91 -10.25 8.98
CA LEU A 238 10.78 -9.21 10.01
C LEU A 238 12.13 -8.91 10.67
N VAL A 239 12.46 -7.65 10.91
CA VAL A 239 13.67 -7.26 11.67
C VAL A 239 13.33 -6.77 13.07
N THR A 240 12.08 -6.42 13.32
CA THR A 240 11.58 -6.06 14.66
C THR A 240 10.25 -6.75 14.93
N VAL A 241 9.88 -6.82 16.21
CA VAL A 241 8.51 -7.18 16.60
C VAL A 241 7.55 -6.11 16.03
N PRO A 242 6.44 -6.49 15.39
CA PRO A 242 5.42 -5.55 14.91
C PRO A 242 4.88 -4.70 16.05
N LYS A 243 4.55 -3.44 15.75
CA LYS A 243 4.01 -2.51 16.75
C LYS A 243 2.57 -2.17 16.41
N GLU A 244 1.71 -2.19 17.41
CA GLU A 244 0.34 -1.69 17.31
C GLU A 244 0.33 -0.19 17.69
N ILE A 245 -0.18 0.64 16.80
CA ILE A 245 -0.32 2.09 16.95
C ILE A 245 -1.82 2.38 17.04
N TRP A 246 -2.22 3.17 18.02
CA TRP A 246 -3.61 3.43 18.40
C TRP A 246 -4.08 4.82 17.99
#